data_AF-A0A927GK65-F1
#
_entry.id   AF-A0A927GK65-F1
#
_cell.length_a   1.000
_cell.length_b   1.000
_cell.length_c   1.000
_cell.angle_alpha   90.00
_cell.angle_beta   90.00
_cell.angle_gamma   90.00
#
_symmetry.space_group_name_H-M   'P 1'
#
loop_
_entity.id
_entity.type
_entity.pdbx_description
1 polymer ?
#
loop_
_entity_poly.entity_id
_entity_poly.type
_entity_poly.pdbx_seq_one_letter_code
_entity_poly.pdbx_strand_id
1 'polypeptide(L)'
;MPNKTSQGWPELEVGMVIRSYVPDTTPPKSKYWVVVGITEDEIGLATVYVNSRINAFLMRNDILLNAQYRLEPNSQQISRHTSYADCSQIKEKGVADIQALLGRNPGYI
;
A
#
# COMPACT_ATOMS: atom_id res chain seq x y z
N MET A 1 -24.69 26.04 20.58
CA MET A 1 -23.57 26.63 19.82
C MET A 1 -23.08 25.57 18.84
N PRO A 2 -23.01 25.84 17.53
CA PRO A 2 -22.65 24.81 16.55
C PRO A 2 -21.15 24.55 16.62
N ASN A 3 -20.77 23.30 16.91
CA ASN A 3 -19.38 22.87 16.95
C ASN A 3 -18.88 22.71 15.50
N LYS A 4 -17.89 23.52 15.10
CA LYS A 4 -17.25 23.40 13.79
C LYS A 4 -16.12 22.37 13.87
N THR A 5 -16.13 21.48 12.87
CA THR A 5 -14.98 20.73 12.30
C THR A 5 -14.29 19.66 13.15
N SER A 6 -14.58 18.40 12.82
CA SER A 6 -13.56 17.35 12.70
C SER A 6 -14.04 16.34 11.65
N GLN A 7 -13.98 16.73 10.38
CA GLN A 7 -13.99 15.74 9.30
C GLN A 7 -12.62 15.07 9.35
N GLY A 8 -12.49 14.08 10.24
CA GLY A 8 -11.24 13.38 10.53
C GLY A 8 -10.74 12.64 9.30
N TRP A 9 -9.44 12.70 9.07
CA TRP A 9 -8.77 11.85 8.08
C TRP A 9 -8.90 10.39 8.53
N PRO A 10 -8.94 9.42 7.59
CA PRO A 10 -8.94 8.01 7.98
C PRO A 10 -7.70 7.71 8.83
N GLU A 11 -7.92 7.05 9.95
CA GLU A 11 -6.84 6.52 10.78
C GLU A 11 -6.11 5.44 9.98
N LEU A 12 -4.79 5.53 9.91
CA LEU A 12 -3.98 4.60 9.13
C LEU A 12 -3.64 3.39 10.00
N GLU A 13 -3.87 2.21 9.46
CA GLU A 13 -3.71 0.96 10.20
C GLU A 13 -2.91 -0.07 9.39
N VAL A 14 -2.22 -0.96 10.10
CA VAL A 14 -1.55 -2.11 9.49
C VAL A 14 -2.59 -3.03 8.83
N GLY A 15 -2.29 -3.46 7.62
CA GLY A 15 -3.19 -4.24 6.77
C GLY A 15 -4.05 -3.39 5.84
N MET A 16 -4.08 -2.07 6.01
CA MET A 16 -4.81 -1.18 5.11
C MET A 16 -4.23 -1.26 3.69
N VAL A 17 -5.11 -1.43 2.71
CA VAL A 17 -4.79 -1.42 1.29
C VAL A 17 -5.05 -0.02 0.76
N ILE A 18 -4.04 0.57 0.11
CA ILE A 18 -4.16 1.90 -0.49
C ILE A 18 -3.80 1.81 -1.97
N ARG A 19 -4.63 2.39 -2.82
CA ARG A 19 -4.38 2.56 -4.25
C ARG A 19 -3.92 3.98 -4.52
N SER A 20 -2.72 4.17 -5.02
CA SER A 20 -2.25 5.52 -5.40
C SER A 20 -1.40 5.50 -6.65
N TYR A 21 -1.22 6.67 -7.25
CA TYR A 21 -0.19 6.86 -8.28
C TYR A 21 1.19 6.81 -7.64
N VAL A 22 2.10 6.00 -8.23
CA VAL A 22 3.46 5.80 -7.74
C VAL A 22 4.46 6.22 -8.82
N PRO A 23 5.21 7.32 -8.64
CA PRO A 23 6.14 7.83 -9.64
C PRO A 23 7.47 7.07 -9.69
N ASP A 24 7.76 6.26 -8.67
CA ASP A 24 8.99 5.48 -8.50
C ASP A 24 8.98 4.14 -9.26
N THR A 25 7.98 3.90 -10.12
CA THR A 25 7.97 2.77 -11.06
C THR A 25 8.28 3.23 -12.48
N THR A 26 8.82 2.33 -13.30
CA THR A 26 9.07 2.60 -14.73
C THR A 26 8.23 1.65 -15.60
N PRO A 27 7.23 2.14 -16.35
CA PRO A 27 6.69 3.50 -16.30
C PRO A 27 5.92 3.79 -14.99
N PRO A 28 5.76 5.08 -14.61
CA PRO A 28 4.91 5.49 -13.51
C PRO A 28 3.47 5.02 -13.71
N LYS A 29 2.80 4.56 -12.64
CA LYS A 29 1.44 4.00 -12.74
C LYS A 29 0.71 4.02 -11.40
N SER A 30 -0.59 3.80 -11.44
CA SER A 30 -1.36 3.51 -10.21
C SER A 30 -1.05 2.10 -9.73
N LYS A 31 -0.82 1.95 -8.43
CA LYS A 31 -0.52 0.67 -7.79
C LYS A 31 -1.23 0.56 -6.45
N TYR A 32 -1.56 -0.68 -6.08
CA TYR A 32 -1.97 -0.99 -4.72
C TYR A 32 -0.73 -1.23 -3.86
N TRP A 33 -0.81 -0.83 -2.60
CA TRP A 33 0.16 -1.16 -1.57
C TRP A 33 -0.54 -1.43 -0.25
N VAL A 34 0.14 -2.17 0.61
CA VAL A 34 -0.37 -2.55 1.94
C VAL A 34 0.53 -1.91 2.99
N VAL A 35 -0.08 -1.31 4.01
CA VAL A 35 0.64 -0.88 5.21
C VAL A 35 1.02 -2.12 6.02
N VAL A 36 2.31 -2.32 6.28
CA VAL A 36 2.83 -3.49 7.01
C VAL A 36 3.42 -3.11 8.36
N GLY A 37 3.56 -1.81 8.63
CA GLY A 37 4.04 -1.29 9.90
C GLY A 37 3.86 0.21 9.99
N ILE A 38 3.83 0.70 11.21
CA ILE A 38 3.79 2.12 11.57
C ILE A 38 4.90 2.32 12.60
N THR A 39 5.65 3.41 12.51
CA THR A 39 6.68 3.74 13.49
C THR A 39 6.04 4.06 14.85
N GLU A 40 6.77 3.86 15.95
CA GLU A 40 6.25 4.10 17.31
C GLU A 40 5.83 5.56 17.54
N ASP A 41 6.44 6.50 16.82
CA ASP A 41 6.10 7.93 16.84
C ASP A 41 4.96 8.30 15.88
N GLU A 42 4.40 7.33 15.14
CA GLU A 42 3.31 7.49 14.18
C GLU A 42 3.60 8.46 13.02
N ILE A 43 4.88 8.70 12.71
CA ILE A 43 5.28 9.60 11.62
C ILE A 43 5.49 8.83 10.31
N GLY A 44 5.93 7.58 10.39
CA GLY A 44 6.33 6.76 9.24
C GLY A 44 5.45 5.51 9.08
N LEU A 45 5.21 5.16 7.82
CA LEU A 45 4.58 3.91 7.40
C LEU A 45 5.59 3.04 6.66
N ALA A 46 5.67 1.77 7.04
CA ALA A 46 6.27 0.75 6.20
C ALA A 46 5.19 0.19 5.28
N THR A 47 5.45 0.19 3.97
CA THR A 47 4.50 -0.27 2.95
C THR A 47 5.15 -1.23 1.97
N VAL A 48 4.36 -2.14 1.42
CA VAL A 48 4.81 -3.05 0.35
C VAL A 48 3.92 -2.90 -0.86
N TYR A 49 4.51 -2.95 -2.05
CA TYR A 49 3.75 -2.88 -3.28
C TYR A 49 3.08 -4.20 -3.62
N VAL A 50 1.88 -4.13 -4.20
CA VAL A 50 1.18 -5.29 -4.72
C VAL A 50 1.36 -5.39 -6.23
N ASN A 51 1.73 -6.57 -6.71
CA ASN A 51 1.90 -6.91 -8.11
C ASN A 51 0.94 -8.04 -8.52
N SER A 52 0.32 -7.95 -9.69
CA SER A 52 -0.49 -9.04 -10.23
C SER A 52 0.34 -10.23 -10.76
N ARG A 53 1.65 -10.04 -10.91
CA ARG A 53 2.60 -11.05 -11.41
C ARG A 53 3.95 -10.89 -10.72
N ILE A 54 4.60 -12.01 -10.43
CA ILE A 54 5.99 -12.04 -9.97
C ILE A 54 6.91 -11.82 -11.18
N ASN A 55 7.95 -11.02 -11.03
CA ASN A 55 8.96 -10.81 -12.07
C ASN A 55 9.81 -12.10 -12.24
N ALA A 56 10.02 -12.54 -13.49
CA ALA A 56 10.83 -13.71 -13.82
C ALA A 56 12.26 -13.66 -13.25
N PHE A 57 12.82 -12.47 -13.04
CA PHE A 57 14.11 -12.31 -12.35
C PHE A 57 14.02 -12.77 -10.88
N LEU A 58 12.96 -12.38 -10.16
CA LEU A 58 12.75 -12.80 -8.76
C LEU A 58 12.50 -14.32 -8.67
N MET A 59 11.84 -14.90 -9.68
CA MET A 59 11.61 -16.35 -9.74
C MET A 59 12.90 -17.19 -9.81
N ARG A 60 14.05 -16.59 -10.14
CA ARG A 60 15.35 -17.27 -10.19
C ARG A 60 16.10 -17.22 -8.86
N ASN A 61 15.55 -16.55 -7.86
CA ASN A 61 16.15 -16.39 -6.54
C ASN A 61 15.14 -16.79 -5.48
N ASP A 62 15.35 -17.95 -4.86
CA ASP A 62 14.40 -18.53 -3.90
C ASP A 62 14.11 -17.62 -2.72
N ILE A 63 15.09 -16.83 -2.26
CA ILE A 63 14.89 -15.88 -1.14
C ILE A 63 13.91 -14.78 -1.57
N LEU A 64 14.14 -14.19 -2.74
CA LEU A 64 13.28 -13.12 -3.26
C LEU A 64 11.89 -13.62 -3.67
N LEU A 65 11.82 -14.86 -4.16
CA LEU A 65 10.57 -15.53 -4.48
C LEU A 65 9.74 -15.81 -3.22
N ASN A 66 10.38 -16.30 -2.16
CA ASN A 66 9.72 -16.54 -0.86
C ASN A 66 9.28 -15.24 -0.17
N ALA A 67 9.85 -14.08 -0.55
CA ALA A 67 9.39 -12.77 -0.11
C ALA A 67 8.15 -12.26 -0.87
N GLN A 68 7.60 -13.03 -1.83
CA GLN A 68 6.37 -12.67 -2.55
C GLN A 68 5.16 -13.33 -1.89
N TYR A 69 4.49 -12.59 -1.01
CA TYR A 69 3.33 -13.13 -0.30
C TYR A 69 2.09 -13.17 -1.21
N ARG A 70 1.55 -14.37 -1.43
CA ARG A 70 0.38 -14.57 -2.29
C ARG A 70 -0.88 -13.99 -1.65
N LEU A 71 -1.56 -13.15 -2.41
CA LEU A 71 -2.85 -12.56 -2.07
C LEU A 71 -3.92 -13.20 -2.96
N GLU A 72 -4.87 -13.88 -2.32
CA GLU A 72 -6.02 -14.43 -3.04
C GLU A 72 -6.96 -13.31 -3.50
N PRO A 73 -7.66 -13.50 -4.62
CA PRO A 73 -8.69 -12.57 -5.04
C PRO A 73 -9.71 -12.37 -3.91
N ASN A 74 -9.85 -11.13 -3.45
CA ASN A 74 -10.93 -10.75 -2.55
C ASN A 74 -11.88 -9.81 -3.30
N SER A 75 -13.17 -9.91 -3.01
CA SER A 75 -14.19 -9.12 -3.72
C SER A 75 -14.15 -7.63 -3.38
N GLN A 76 -13.26 -7.20 -2.45
CA GLN A 76 -13.39 -5.88 -1.83
C GLN A 76 -12.19 -4.93 -1.98
N GLN A 77 -10.93 -5.33 -2.24
CA GLN A 77 -9.82 -4.36 -2.07
C GLN A 77 -8.66 -4.36 -3.08
N ILE A 78 -8.19 -5.51 -3.57
CA ILE A 78 -6.86 -5.52 -4.23
C ILE A 78 -6.94 -5.84 -5.73
N SER A 79 -7.71 -6.86 -6.13
CA SER A 79 -7.76 -7.33 -7.52
C SER A 79 -8.76 -8.48 -7.67
N ARG A 80 -9.38 -8.60 -8.86
CA ARG A 80 -10.17 -9.79 -9.27
C ARG A 80 -9.31 -11.02 -9.58
N HIS A 81 -7.99 -10.87 -9.51
CA HIS A 81 -7.00 -11.89 -9.84
C HIS A 81 -5.99 -12.03 -8.69
N THR A 82 -5.39 -13.21 -8.57
CA THR A 82 -4.30 -13.46 -7.63
C THR A 82 -3.22 -12.41 -7.79
N SER A 83 -2.77 -11.87 -6.67
CA SER A 83 -1.73 -10.85 -6.62
C SER A 83 -0.68 -11.22 -5.58
N TYR A 84 0.38 -10.44 -5.49
CA TYR A 84 1.53 -10.71 -4.64
C TYR A 84 1.97 -9.43 -3.95
N ALA A 85 2.02 -9.43 -2.62
CA ALA A 85 2.69 -8.37 -1.88
C ALA A 85 4.20 -8.63 -1.94
N ASP A 86 4.94 -7.66 -2.45
CA ASP A 86 6.39 -7.73 -2.62
C ASP A 86 7.10 -7.29 -1.33
N CYS A 87 7.36 -8.25 -0.44
CA CYS A 87 8.03 -8.00 0.83
C CYS A 87 9.56 -7.89 0.68
N SER A 88 10.10 -8.02 -0.54
CA SER A 88 11.54 -7.82 -0.78
C SER A 88 11.93 -6.34 -0.81
N GLN A 89 10.95 -5.44 -0.95
CA GLN A 89 11.17 -4.00 -0.98
C GLN A 89 10.14 -3.25 -0.14
N ILE A 90 10.51 -2.96 1.11
CA ILE A 90 9.74 -2.05 1.96
C ILE A 90 9.92 -0.62 1.45
N LYS A 91 8.81 0.11 1.36
CA LYS A 91 8.75 1.53 1.02
C LYS A 91 8.29 2.30 2.23
N GLU A 92 9.13 3.22 2.69
CA GLU A 92 8.76 4.17 3.73
C GLU A 92 7.93 5.31 3.15
N LYS A 93 6.88 5.73 3.86
CA LYS A 93 6.02 6.86 3.50
C LYS A 93 5.65 7.65 4.76
N GLY A 94 5.56 8.98 4.65
CA GLY A 94 5.11 9.83 5.76
C GLY A 94 3.61 9.72 5.99
N VAL A 95 3.17 9.57 7.24
CA VAL A 95 1.76 9.51 7.63
C VAL A 95 0.99 10.74 7.15
N ALA A 96 1.55 11.94 7.35
CA ALA A 96 0.92 13.20 6.95
C ALA A 96 0.69 13.28 5.43
N ASP A 97 1.66 12.82 4.63
CA ASP A 97 1.56 12.81 3.16
C ASP A 97 0.45 11.88 2.70
N ILE A 98 0.35 10.69 3.33
CA ILE A 98 -0.68 9.71 3.02
C ILE A 98 -2.05 10.19 3.45
N GLN A 99 -2.20 10.74 4.65
CA GLN A 99 -3.46 11.34 5.08
C GLN A 99 -3.90 12.43 4.09
N ALA A 100 -3.02 13.37 3.77
CA ALA A 100 -3.31 14.43 2.79
C ALA A 100 -3.71 13.87 1.41
N LEU A 101 -3.06 12.80 0.95
CA LEU A 101 -3.41 12.10 -0.29
C LEU A 101 -4.83 11.51 -0.21
N LEU A 102 -5.17 10.85 0.89
CA LEU A 102 -6.42 10.12 1.07
C LEU A 102 -7.63 11.03 1.19
N GLY A 103 -7.57 12.13 1.95
CA GLY A 103 -8.73 13.04 1.96
C GLY A 103 -8.85 13.92 0.70
N ARG A 104 -7.80 14.01 -0.14
CA ARG A 104 -7.97 14.49 -1.53
C ARG A 104 -8.60 13.44 -2.44
N ASN A 105 -8.43 12.15 -2.13
CA ASN A 105 -8.84 11.02 -2.96
C ASN A 105 -9.45 9.90 -2.11
N PRO A 106 -10.66 10.09 -1.53
CA PRO A 106 -11.23 9.13 -0.58
C PRO A 106 -11.50 7.74 -1.17
N GLY A 107 -11.62 7.62 -2.50
CA GLY A 107 -11.77 6.32 -3.20
C GLY A 107 -10.47 5.55 -3.41
N TYR A 108 -9.39 5.92 -2.71
CA TYR A 108 -8.10 5.21 -2.73
C TYR A 108 -8.00 4.10 -1.67
N ILE A 109 -9.03 3.92 -0.85
CA ILE A 109 -9.18 2.87 0.15
C ILE A 109 -10.40 2.01 -0.22
#